data_AF-A0A963E229-F1
#
_entry.id   AF-A0A963E229-F1
#
_cell.length_a   1.000
_cell.length_b   1.000
_cell.length_c   1.000
_cell.angle_alpha   90.00
_cell.angle_beta   90.00
_cell.angle_gamma   90.00
#
_symmetry.space_group_name_H-M   'P 1'
#
loop_
_entity.id
_entity.type
_entity.pdbx_description
1 polymer ?
#
loop_
_entity_poly.entity_id
_entity_poly.type
_entity_poly.pdbx_seq_one_letter_code
_entity_poly.pdbx_strand_id
1 'polypeptide(L)'
;MSAHFAAWRTRSAATLKALQAGCHPKEIIARLSEDLLVYYAGRPLVDPYDIYQHLMDYWATTMQDDGYLVAADGWKAEPYRIVETDKKGKRKDKGWACDLVPKTFIVARYHAEEQATLDQLAAKLESIGAERAELEEEHGGEDAAFSGFEKINAANVKDRIHEIGADPDGVDELRILKAWLRLIAD
;
A
#
# COMPACT_ATOMS: atom_id res chain seq x y z
N MET A 1 -9.69 28.42 -7.33
CA MET A 1 -9.17 27.36 -8.23
C MET A 1 -9.91 26.03 -8.05
N SER A 2 -10.06 25.53 -6.81
CA SER A 2 -10.78 24.27 -6.53
C SER A 2 -12.22 24.22 -7.07
N ALA A 3 -13.02 25.28 -6.90
CA ALA A 3 -14.40 25.33 -7.43
C ALA A 3 -14.49 25.34 -8.97
N HIS A 4 -13.56 26.02 -9.66
CA HIS A 4 -13.51 26.06 -11.13
C HIS A 4 -13.19 24.66 -11.68
N PHE A 5 -12.14 24.03 -11.17
CA PHE A 5 -11.83 22.65 -11.53
C PHE A 5 -12.98 21.68 -11.18
N ALA A 6 -13.60 21.82 -10.01
CA ALA A 6 -14.71 20.96 -9.59
C ALA A 6 -15.91 21.04 -10.55
N ALA A 7 -16.21 22.20 -11.10
CA ALA A 7 -17.28 22.37 -12.08
C ALA A 7 -16.96 21.65 -13.40
N TRP A 8 -15.75 21.82 -13.95
CA TRP A 8 -15.30 21.06 -15.12
C TRP A 8 -15.31 19.55 -14.86
N ARG A 9 -14.73 19.13 -13.74
CA ARG A 9 -14.67 17.72 -13.32
C ARG A 9 -16.05 17.10 -13.23
N THR A 10 -17.04 17.80 -12.67
CA THR A 10 -18.41 17.29 -12.53
C THR A 10 -19.04 17.00 -13.89
N ARG A 11 -18.89 17.93 -14.85
CA ARG A 11 -19.37 17.75 -16.22
C ARG A 11 -18.65 16.61 -16.94
N SER A 12 -17.32 16.64 -16.93
CA SER A 12 -16.48 15.64 -17.59
C SER A 12 -16.68 14.23 -17.02
N ALA A 13 -16.83 14.11 -15.70
CA ALA A 13 -17.11 12.84 -15.05
C ALA A 13 -18.48 12.27 -15.44
N ALA A 14 -19.49 13.11 -15.66
CA ALA A 14 -20.79 12.64 -16.15
C ALA A 14 -20.65 12.04 -17.56
N THR A 15 -19.88 12.68 -18.45
CA THR A 15 -19.59 12.14 -19.80
C THR A 15 -18.83 10.82 -19.73
N LEU A 16 -17.77 10.75 -18.92
CA LEU A 16 -16.96 9.54 -18.78
C LEU A 16 -17.77 8.37 -18.20
N LYS A 17 -18.60 8.60 -17.19
CA LYS A 17 -19.46 7.54 -16.61
C LYS A 17 -20.54 7.04 -17.56
N ALA A 18 -20.91 7.84 -18.55
CA ALA A 18 -21.93 7.49 -19.55
C ALA A 18 -21.35 6.75 -20.77
N LEU A 19 -20.04 6.50 -20.81
CA LEU A 19 -19.42 5.72 -21.89
C LEU A 19 -20.04 4.32 -21.99
N GLN A 20 -20.06 3.80 -23.21
CA GLN A 20 -20.58 2.49 -23.54
C GLN A 20 -19.62 1.77 -24.49
N ALA A 21 -19.83 0.46 -24.67
CA ALA A 21 -19.16 -0.31 -25.71
C ALA A 21 -19.33 0.38 -27.07
N GLY A 22 -18.29 0.33 -27.89
CA GLY A 22 -18.19 1.01 -29.18
C GLY A 22 -17.79 2.48 -29.10
N CYS A 23 -17.51 3.05 -27.92
CA CYS A 23 -16.98 4.41 -27.82
C CYS A 23 -15.57 4.53 -28.45
N HIS A 24 -15.13 5.76 -28.71
CA HIS A 24 -13.84 6.05 -29.35
C HIS A 24 -12.92 6.79 -28.39
N PRO A 25 -12.02 6.08 -27.66
CA PRO A 25 -11.17 6.69 -26.62
C PRO A 25 -10.34 7.88 -27.11
N LYS A 26 -9.83 7.82 -28.36
CA LYS A 26 -9.10 8.93 -28.99
C LYS A 26 -9.95 10.20 -29.15
N GLU A 27 -11.21 10.05 -29.53
CA GLU A 27 -12.14 11.19 -29.67
C GLU A 27 -12.54 11.74 -28.30
N ILE A 28 -12.70 10.86 -27.30
CA ILE A 28 -13.04 11.24 -25.93
C ILE A 28 -11.93 12.10 -25.32
N ILE A 29 -10.67 11.67 -25.39
CA ILE A 29 -9.56 12.45 -24.83
C ILE A 29 -9.31 13.74 -25.60
N ALA A 30 -9.46 13.73 -26.93
CA ALA A 30 -9.37 14.95 -27.75
C ALA A 30 -10.40 15.99 -27.28
N ARG A 31 -11.68 15.59 -27.16
CA ARG A 31 -12.74 16.47 -26.69
C ARG A 31 -12.52 16.97 -25.25
N LEU A 32 -12.11 16.10 -24.33
CA LEU A 32 -11.87 16.48 -22.94
C LEU A 32 -10.72 17.47 -22.80
N SER A 33 -9.64 17.25 -23.55
CA SER A 33 -8.45 18.07 -23.50
C SER A 33 -8.64 19.43 -24.18
N GLU A 34 -9.34 19.48 -25.32
CA GLU A 34 -9.76 20.74 -25.96
C GLU A 34 -10.72 21.55 -25.08
N ASP A 35 -11.72 20.92 -24.48
CA ASP A 35 -12.64 21.58 -23.54
C ASP A 35 -11.89 22.17 -22.34
N LEU A 36 -10.85 21.49 -21.85
CA LEU A 36 -10.00 21.97 -20.76
C LEU A 36 -9.19 23.20 -21.15
N LEU A 37 -8.61 23.25 -22.36
CA LEU A 37 -7.92 24.43 -22.89
C LEU A 37 -8.86 25.64 -22.95
N VAL A 38 -10.06 25.46 -23.50
CA VAL A 38 -11.07 26.53 -23.58
C VAL A 38 -11.53 26.96 -22.18
N TYR A 39 -11.71 26.00 -21.27
CA TYR A 39 -12.20 26.27 -19.92
C TYR A 39 -11.22 27.07 -19.04
N TYR A 40 -9.93 26.96 -19.32
CA TYR A 40 -8.86 27.71 -18.64
C TYR A 40 -8.37 28.93 -19.42
N ALA A 41 -8.84 29.15 -20.65
CA ALA A 41 -8.48 30.31 -21.45
C ALA A 41 -8.76 31.63 -20.70
N GLY A 42 -7.77 32.53 -20.67
CA GLY A 42 -7.89 33.83 -20.02
C GLY A 42 -7.97 33.80 -18.49
N ARG A 43 -7.70 32.66 -17.85
CA ARG A 43 -7.57 32.58 -16.39
C ARG A 43 -6.22 33.15 -15.95
N PRO A 44 -6.19 34.22 -15.12
CA PRO A 44 -4.93 34.75 -14.63
C PRO A 44 -4.13 33.70 -13.86
N LEU A 45 -2.80 33.71 -14.03
CA LEU A 45 -1.84 32.85 -13.33
C LEU A 45 -1.96 31.34 -13.61
N VAL A 46 -2.70 30.96 -14.66
CA VAL A 46 -2.79 29.56 -15.11
C VAL A 46 -2.45 29.50 -16.59
N ASP A 47 -1.48 28.67 -16.94
CA ASP A 47 -1.26 28.29 -18.34
C ASP A 47 -2.24 27.15 -18.71
N PRO A 48 -3.16 27.35 -19.66
CA PRO A 48 -4.05 26.29 -20.12
C PRO A 48 -3.29 25.06 -20.67
N TYR A 49 -2.10 25.25 -21.25
CA TYR A 49 -1.31 24.17 -21.81
C TYR A 49 -0.70 23.27 -20.72
N ASP A 50 -0.30 23.83 -19.57
CA ASP A 50 0.18 23.02 -18.44
C ASP A 50 -0.93 22.08 -17.95
N ILE A 51 -2.15 22.60 -17.81
CA ILE A 51 -3.32 21.82 -17.37
C ILE A 51 -3.71 20.77 -18.42
N TYR A 52 -3.67 21.13 -19.70
CA TYR A 52 -3.85 20.20 -20.81
C TYR A 52 -2.84 19.06 -20.76
N GLN A 53 -1.54 19.38 -20.60
CA GLN A 53 -0.47 18.39 -20.60
C GLN A 53 -0.64 17.42 -19.42
N HIS A 54 -1.01 17.92 -18.24
CA HIS A 54 -1.31 17.06 -17.09
C HIS A 54 -2.42 16.05 -17.38
N LEU A 55 -3.50 16.45 -18.08
CA LEU A 55 -4.55 15.53 -18.48
C LEU A 55 -4.03 14.51 -19.50
N MET A 56 -3.26 14.95 -20.50
CA MET A 56 -2.73 14.08 -21.54
C MET A 56 -1.76 13.04 -20.99
N ASP A 57 -0.88 13.44 -20.07
CA ASP A 57 0.04 12.54 -19.38
C ASP A 57 -0.73 11.52 -18.55
N TYR A 58 -1.68 11.99 -17.72
CA TYR A 58 -2.51 11.10 -16.90
C TYR A 58 -3.34 10.12 -17.75
N TRP A 59 -3.87 10.59 -18.88
CA TRP A 59 -4.57 9.74 -19.82
C TRP A 59 -3.64 8.64 -20.35
N ALA A 60 -2.47 9.01 -20.86
CA ALA A 60 -1.53 8.07 -21.45
C ALA A 60 -1.01 7.03 -20.45
N THR A 61 -0.74 7.43 -19.21
CA THR A 61 -0.14 6.53 -18.21
C THR A 61 -1.15 5.69 -17.44
N THR A 62 -2.39 6.18 -17.30
CA THR A 62 -3.33 5.63 -16.30
C THR A 62 -4.69 5.28 -16.89
N MET A 63 -5.30 6.14 -17.73
CA MET A 63 -6.70 5.95 -18.16
C MET A 63 -6.88 5.34 -19.54
N GLN A 64 -5.86 5.37 -20.40
CA GLN A 64 -6.00 5.02 -21.81
C GLN A 64 -6.49 3.58 -21.99
N ASP A 65 -5.87 2.64 -21.28
CA ASP A 65 -6.22 1.23 -21.37
C ASP A 65 -7.65 0.98 -20.88
N ASP A 66 -8.07 1.60 -19.77
CA ASP A 66 -9.44 1.56 -19.27
C ASP A 66 -10.44 2.05 -20.32
N GLY A 67 -10.11 3.15 -21.01
CA GLY A 67 -10.93 3.68 -22.09
C GLY A 67 -11.13 2.66 -23.22
N TYR A 68 -10.07 1.94 -23.61
CA TYR A 68 -10.18 0.89 -24.63
C TYR A 68 -10.90 -0.36 -24.13
N LEU A 69 -10.76 -0.74 -22.86
CA LEU A 69 -11.53 -1.82 -22.25
C LEU A 69 -13.03 -1.50 -22.26
N VAL A 70 -13.41 -0.27 -21.88
CA VAL A 70 -14.81 0.19 -21.96
C VAL A 70 -15.29 0.27 -23.40
N ALA A 71 -14.45 0.64 -24.35
CA ALA A 71 -14.80 0.63 -25.77
C ALA A 71 -15.06 -0.79 -26.30
N ALA A 72 -14.32 -1.80 -25.82
CA ALA A 72 -14.51 -3.18 -26.23
C ALA A 72 -15.77 -3.80 -25.62
N ASP A 73 -15.88 -3.77 -24.30
CA ASP A 73 -16.85 -4.58 -23.55
C ASP A 73 -17.83 -3.76 -22.69
N GLY A 74 -17.71 -2.44 -22.72
CA GLY A 74 -18.47 -1.54 -21.84
C GLY A 74 -17.95 -1.57 -20.40
N TRP A 75 -18.77 -1.09 -19.47
CA TRP A 75 -18.45 -1.06 -18.04
C TRP A 75 -18.54 -2.46 -17.40
N LYS A 76 -17.62 -3.34 -17.76
CA LYS A 76 -17.61 -4.75 -17.32
C LYS A 76 -16.44 -5.02 -16.36
N ALA A 77 -16.72 -4.92 -15.06
CA ALA A 77 -15.72 -5.09 -14.00
C ALA A 77 -15.77 -6.49 -13.35
N GLU A 78 -15.66 -7.55 -14.15
CA GLU A 78 -15.69 -8.93 -13.65
C GLU A 78 -14.31 -9.37 -13.10
N PRO A 79 -14.23 -9.80 -11.83
CA PRO A 79 -12.97 -10.24 -11.26
C PRO A 79 -12.61 -11.66 -11.71
N TYR A 80 -11.31 -11.91 -11.91
CA TYR A 80 -10.78 -13.23 -12.25
C TYR A 80 -9.64 -13.64 -11.31
N ARG A 81 -9.45 -14.95 -11.16
CA ARG A 81 -8.39 -15.52 -10.31
C ARG A 81 -7.03 -15.46 -11.02
N ILE A 82 -6.01 -14.97 -10.30
CA ILE A 82 -4.63 -15.01 -10.77
C ILE A 82 -3.98 -16.29 -10.23
N VAL A 83 -3.59 -17.18 -11.13
CA VAL A 83 -2.87 -18.41 -10.78
C VAL A 83 -1.59 -18.47 -11.60
N GLU A 84 -0.46 -18.31 -10.92
CA GLU A 84 0.86 -18.43 -11.55
C GLU A 84 1.38 -19.86 -11.39
N THR A 85 2.04 -20.38 -12.42
CA THR A 85 2.77 -21.65 -12.33
C THR A 85 4.25 -21.34 -12.16
N ASP A 86 4.86 -21.85 -11.09
CA ASP A 86 6.28 -21.66 -10.88
C ASP A 86 7.13 -22.52 -11.85
N LYS A 87 8.45 -22.27 -11.89
CA LYS A 87 9.39 -23.02 -12.72
C LYS A 87 9.43 -24.53 -12.41
N LYS A 88 8.84 -24.98 -11.29
CA LYS A 88 8.75 -26.37 -10.84
C LYS A 88 7.35 -26.98 -11.10
N GLY A 89 6.46 -26.27 -11.81
CA GLY A 89 5.12 -26.74 -12.16
C GLY A 89 4.09 -26.60 -11.04
N LYS A 90 4.41 -25.97 -9.91
CA LYS A 90 3.46 -25.77 -8.81
C LYS A 90 2.61 -24.53 -9.05
N ARG A 91 1.29 -24.70 -9.02
CA ARG A 91 0.31 -23.61 -9.11
C ARG A 91 0.30 -22.82 -7.80
N LYS A 92 0.44 -21.50 -7.87
CA LYS A 92 0.30 -20.56 -6.77
C LYS A 92 -0.86 -19.62 -7.05
N ASP A 93 -1.84 -19.65 -6.17
CA ASP A 93 -2.94 -18.68 -6.17
C ASP A 93 -2.41 -17.33 -5.64
N LYS A 94 -2.50 -16.30 -6.48
CA LYS A 94 -1.99 -14.95 -6.21
C LYS A 94 -3.08 -13.95 -5.84
N GLY A 95 -4.35 -14.36 -5.83
CA GLY A 95 -5.45 -13.45 -5.53
C GLY A 95 -6.44 -13.30 -6.69
N TRP A 96 -7.14 -12.16 -6.68
CA TRP A 96 -8.09 -11.75 -7.70
C TRP A 96 -7.57 -10.49 -8.39
N ALA A 97 -7.79 -10.39 -9.70
CA ALA A 97 -7.60 -9.17 -10.48
C ALA A 97 -8.93 -8.75 -11.12
N CYS A 98 -9.02 -7.48 -11.49
CA CYS A 98 -10.06 -6.91 -12.32
C CYS A 98 -9.40 -5.76 -13.10
N ASP A 99 -9.53 -5.78 -14.42
CA ASP A 99 -8.78 -4.87 -15.28
C ASP A 99 -9.29 -3.42 -15.15
N LEU A 100 -10.61 -3.22 -15.02
CA LEU A 100 -11.23 -1.90 -14.88
C LEU A 100 -11.26 -1.37 -13.44
N VAL A 101 -11.20 -2.24 -12.42
CA VAL A 101 -11.36 -1.83 -11.01
C VAL A 101 -10.23 -2.40 -10.17
N PRO A 102 -9.18 -1.61 -9.91
CA PRO A 102 -8.10 -1.98 -9.01
C PRO A 102 -8.59 -2.41 -7.62
N LYS A 103 -7.96 -3.47 -7.08
CA LYS A 103 -8.22 -4.00 -5.73
C LYS A 103 -8.18 -2.91 -4.65
N THR A 104 -7.23 -1.99 -4.77
CA THR A 104 -7.02 -0.90 -3.79
C THR A 104 -8.26 -0.03 -3.62
N PHE A 105 -9.02 0.23 -4.69
CA PHE A 105 -10.26 1.00 -4.60
C PHE A 105 -11.39 0.23 -3.91
N ILE A 106 -11.47 -1.08 -4.12
CA ILE A 106 -12.43 -1.94 -3.41
C ILE A 106 -12.12 -1.93 -1.91
N VAL A 107 -10.86 -2.14 -1.54
CA VAL A 107 -10.42 -2.11 -0.14
C VAL A 107 -10.71 -0.74 0.48
N ALA A 108 -10.31 0.35 -0.16
CA ALA A 108 -10.55 1.69 0.36
C ALA A 108 -12.05 2.02 0.51
N ARG A 109 -12.92 1.45 -0.34
CA ARG A 109 -14.34 1.76 -0.32
C ARG A 109 -15.15 0.91 0.66
N TYR A 110 -14.76 -0.35 0.84
CA TYR A 110 -15.56 -1.37 1.54
C TYR A 110 -14.86 -1.97 2.77
N HIS A 111 -13.53 -1.87 2.86
CA HIS A 111 -12.72 -2.48 3.91
C HIS A 111 -11.74 -1.49 4.54
N ALA A 112 -12.15 -0.22 4.64
CA ALA A 112 -11.29 0.85 5.14
C ALA A 112 -10.92 0.65 6.61
N GLU A 113 -11.86 0.14 7.43
CA GLU A 113 -11.63 -0.11 8.85
C GLU A 113 -10.68 -1.29 9.06
N GLU A 114 -10.84 -2.36 8.29
CA GLU A 114 -9.94 -3.52 8.31
C GLU A 114 -8.55 -3.13 7.82
N GLN A 115 -8.44 -2.33 6.75
CA GLN A 115 -7.17 -1.80 6.29
C GLN A 115 -6.49 -0.95 7.36
N ALA A 116 -7.23 -0.05 8.02
CA ALA A 116 -6.69 0.76 9.12
C ALA A 116 -6.21 -0.10 10.30
N THR A 117 -6.93 -1.19 10.60
CA THR A 117 -6.54 -2.14 11.64
C THR A 117 -5.24 -2.87 11.26
N LEU A 118 -5.11 -3.29 10.00
CA LEU A 118 -3.89 -3.91 9.49
C LEU A 118 -2.70 -2.94 9.54
N ASP A 119 -2.92 -1.67 9.16
CA ASP A 119 -1.88 -0.65 9.19
C ASP A 119 -1.41 -0.37 10.63
N GLN A 120 -2.33 -0.35 11.61
CA GLN A 120 -1.99 -0.24 13.03
C GLN A 120 -1.20 -1.44 13.54
N LEU A 121 -1.60 -2.65 13.16
CA LEU A 121 -0.87 -3.88 13.53
C LEU A 121 0.53 -3.91 12.89
N ALA A 122 0.67 -3.46 11.64
CA ALA A 122 1.96 -3.35 10.98
C ALA A 122 2.87 -2.33 11.69
N ALA A 123 2.34 -1.16 12.04
CA ALA A 123 3.09 -0.16 12.81
C ALA A 123 3.49 -0.69 14.21
N LYS A 124 2.60 -1.43 14.88
CA LYS A 124 2.91 -2.07 16.17
C LYS A 124 4.04 -3.11 16.00
N LEU A 125 3.97 -3.93 14.96
CA LEU A 125 4.99 -4.93 14.66
C LEU A 125 6.35 -4.28 14.39
N GLU A 126 6.38 -3.18 13.63
CA GLU A 126 7.60 -2.41 13.38
C GLU A 126 8.15 -1.79 14.68
N SER A 127 7.30 -1.22 15.54
CA SER A 127 7.69 -0.68 16.85
C SER A 127 8.31 -1.75 17.74
N ILE A 128 7.63 -2.89 17.93
CA ILE A 128 8.14 -4.01 18.73
C ILE A 128 9.45 -4.54 18.13
N GLY A 129 9.55 -4.59 16.80
CA GLY A 129 10.77 -4.97 16.10
C GLY A 129 11.94 -4.03 16.39
N ALA A 130 11.69 -2.73 16.42
CA ALA A 130 12.68 -1.70 16.75
C ALA A 130 13.08 -1.77 18.24
N GLU A 131 12.13 -1.85 19.17
CA GLU A 131 12.38 -2.01 20.60
C GLU A 131 13.20 -3.26 20.90
N ARG A 132 12.92 -4.37 20.18
CA ARG A 132 13.71 -5.59 20.30
C ARG A 132 15.14 -5.39 19.80
N ALA A 133 15.31 -4.75 18.64
CA ALA A 133 16.64 -4.51 18.08
C ALA A 133 17.47 -3.58 18.98
N GLU A 134 16.85 -2.54 19.54
CA GLU A 134 17.49 -1.62 20.50
C GLU A 134 17.96 -2.37 21.75
N LEU A 135 17.09 -3.21 22.33
CA LEU A 135 17.42 -4.01 23.51
C LEU A 135 18.55 -5.02 23.23
N GLU A 136 18.55 -5.65 22.06
CA GLU A 136 19.61 -6.56 21.62
C GLU A 136 20.95 -5.83 21.40
N GLU A 137 20.93 -4.60 20.87
CA GLU A 137 22.13 -3.79 20.64
C GLU A 137 22.71 -3.22 21.95
N GLU A 138 21.87 -2.64 22.82
CA GLU A 138 22.30 -2.06 24.10
C GLU A 138 22.92 -3.11 25.03
N HIS A 139 22.40 -4.34 24.97
CA HIS A 139 22.83 -5.44 25.85
C HIS A 139 23.59 -6.56 25.14
N GLY A 140 24.12 -6.30 23.94
CA GLY A 140 24.91 -7.24 23.15
C GLY A 140 26.44 -7.17 23.37
N GLY A 141 26.90 -6.22 24.21
CA GLY A 141 28.32 -6.03 24.50
C GLY A 141 28.96 -7.13 25.36
N GLU A 142 30.29 -7.09 25.48
CA GLU A 142 31.02 -7.96 26.43
C GLU A 142 30.52 -7.72 27.86
N ASP A 143 30.29 -8.81 28.60
CA ASP A 143 29.67 -8.83 29.94
C ASP A 143 28.23 -8.29 30.07
N ALA A 144 27.51 -8.08 28.95
CA ALA A 144 26.11 -7.70 28.95
C ALA A 144 25.14 -8.91 28.90
N ALA A 145 23.83 -8.66 29.03
CA ALA A 145 22.82 -9.70 29.20
C ALA A 145 22.68 -10.69 28.01
N PHE A 146 23.05 -10.27 26.80
CA PHE A 146 23.09 -11.15 25.62
C PHE A 146 24.50 -11.61 25.24
N SER A 147 25.50 -11.35 26.10
CA SER A 147 26.87 -11.83 25.90
C SER A 147 26.88 -13.36 25.80
N GLY A 148 27.58 -13.89 24.80
CA GLY A 148 27.71 -15.35 24.58
C GLY A 148 26.52 -16.03 23.89
N PHE A 149 25.47 -15.30 23.50
CA PHE A 149 24.41 -15.87 22.65
C PHE A 149 24.89 -16.01 21.19
N GLU A 150 25.02 -17.24 20.70
CA GLU A 150 25.20 -17.47 19.24
C GLU A 150 23.98 -17.03 18.42
N LYS A 151 22.79 -17.11 19.04
CA LYS A 151 21.52 -16.66 18.48
C LYS A 151 20.55 -16.30 19.59
N ILE A 152 20.05 -15.07 19.58
CA ILE A 152 19.00 -14.63 20.48
C ILE A 152 17.66 -15.19 19.98
N ASN A 153 17.08 -16.11 20.75
CA ASN A 153 15.79 -16.73 20.45
C ASN A 153 15.08 -17.17 21.73
N ALA A 154 13.78 -17.43 21.64
CA ALA A 154 12.95 -17.76 22.80
C ALA A 154 13.42 -18.97 23.61
N ALA A 155 14.06 -19.97 22.99
CA ALA A 155 14.55 -21.14 23.71
C ALA A 155 15.80 -20.77 24.52
N ASN A 156 16.83 -20.24 23.86
CA ASN A 156 18.10 -19.88 24.51
C ASN A 156 17.89 -18.86 25.64
N VAL A 157 17.01 -17.88 25.45
CA VAL A 157 16.71 -16.87 26.48
C VAL A 157 16.03 -17.49 27.69
N LYS A 158 15.14 -18.46 27.50
CA LYS A 158 14.49 -19.17 28.61
C LYS A 158 15.46 -20.06 29.37
N ASP A 159 16.35 -20.75 28.66
CA ASP A 159 17.38 -21.59 29.27
C ASP A 159 18.30 -20.74 30.14
N ARG A 160 18.76 -19.59 29.62
CA ARG A 160 19.59 -18.65 30.38
C ARG A 160 18.89 -18.09 31.62
N ILE A 161 17.60 -17.75 31.53
CA ILE A 161 16.80 -17.32 32.68
C ILE A 161 16.74 -18.42 33.76
N HIS A 162 16.65 -19.70 33.35
CA HIS A 162 16.65 -20.81 34.28
C HIS A 162 18.02 -20.97 34.95
N GLU A 163 19.11 -20.87 34.21
CA GLU A 163 20.47 -20.98 34.75
C GLU A 163 20.77 -19.94 35.83
N ILE A 164 20.38 -18.68 35.61
CA ILE A 164 20.58 -17.60 36.59
C ILE A 164 19.73 -17.83 37.85
N GLY A 165 18.51 -18.35 37.69
CA GLY A 165 17.66 -18.74 38.83
C GLY A 165 17.35 -17.59 39.79
N ALA A 166 17.84 -17.70 41.04
CA ALA A 166 17.64 -16.71 42.11
C ALA A 166 18.96 -16.03 42.53
N ASP A 167 19.96 -16.03 41.66
CA ASP A 167 21.24 -15.38 41.89
C ASP A 167 21.07 -13.86 42.11
N PRO A 168 21.50 -13.30 43.26
CA PRO A 168 21.48 -11.86 43.52
C PRO A 168 22.26 -11.04 42.49
N ASP A 169 23.32 -11.58 41.90
CA ASP A 169 24.18 -10.87 40.96
C ASP A 169 23.57 -10.85 39.54
N GLY A 170 22.61 -11.74 39.25
CA GLY A 170 21.96 -11.88 37.94
C GLY A 170 20.64 -11.11 37.78
N VAL A 171 20.28 -10.24 38.73
CA VAL A 171 18.97 -9.55 38.75
C VAL A 171 18.75 -8.66 37.53
N ASP A 172 19.78 -7.92 37.11
CA ASP A 172 19.69 -7.03 35.95
C ASP A 172 19.65 -7.79 34.63
N GLU A 173 20.45 -8.85 34.48
CA GLU A 173 20.40 -9.76 33.33
C GLU A 173 19.00 -10.38 33.20
N LEU A 174 18.44 -10.91 34.29
CA LEU A 174 17.09 -11.47 34.32
C LEU A 174 16.02 -10.45 33.92
N ARG A 175 16.18 -9.18 34.31
CA ARG A 175 15.24 -8.10 33.95
C ARG A 175 15.22 -7.89 32.44
N ILE A 176 16.39 -7.84 31.81
CA ILE A 176 16.55 -7.63 30.36
C ILE A 176 16.02 -8.84 29.57
N LEU A 177 16.42 -10.05 29.95
CA LEU A 177 15.97 -11.29 29.28
C LEU A 177 14.45 -11.46 29.36
N LYS A 178 13.83 -11.12 30.50
CA LYS A 178 12.36 -11.14 30.66
C LYS A 178 11.68 -10.04 29.85
N ALA A 179 12.28 -8.86 29.71
CA ALA A 179 11.75 -7.79 28.87
C ALA A 179 11.75 -8.22 27.39
N TRP A 180 12.83 -8.81 26.92
CA TRP A 180 12.93 -9.36 25.57
C TRP A 180 11.88 -10.46 25.30
N LEU A 181 11.65 -11.37 26.26
CA LEU A 181 10.61 -12.40 26.14
C LEU A 181 9.19 -11.84 26.03
N ARG A 182 8.91 -10.67 26.60
CA ARG A 182 7.60 -10.01 26.47
C ARG A 182 7.42 -9.45 25.07
N LEU A 183 8.45 -8.79 24.53
CA LEU A 183 8.41 -8.21 23.19
C LEU A 183 8.14 -9.26 22.09
N ILE A 184 8.64 -10.49 22.24
CA ILE A 184 8.37 -11.55 21.24
C ILE A 184 7.04 -12.29 21.45
N ALA A 185 6.32 -12.01 22.53
CA ALA A 185 5.02 -12.63 22.83
C ALA A 185 3.84 -11.73 22.40
N ASP A 186 4.09 -10.46 22.11
CA ASP A 186 3.12 -9.40 21.75
C ASP A 186 2.96 -9.17 20.24
#